data_AF-A0A9E2NCY1-F1
#
_entry.id   AF-A0A9E2NCY1-F1
#
_cell.length_a   1.000
_cell.length_b   1.000
_cell.length_c   1.000
_cell.angle_alpha   90.00
_cell.angle_beta   90.00
_cell.angle_gamma   90.00
#
_symmetry.space_group_name_H-M   'P 1'
#
loop_
_entity.id
_entity.type
_entity.pdbx_description
1 polymer ?
#
loop_
_entity_poly.entity_id
_entity_poly.type
_entity_poly.pdbx_seq_one_letter_code
_entity_poly.pdbx_strand_id
1 'polypeptide(L)' 'MAEFKEISPNASTGEKVLNWVDNRFPLSKMYKEHLSEYYAPKNFNFFYFFGSLALLVLVIQIVTGIFLV' A
#
# COMPACT_ATOMS: atom_id res chain seq x y z
N MET A 1 -3.05 -4.20 19.61
CA MET A 1 -4.24 -3.46 20.06
C MET A 1 -4.42 -2.30 19.09
N ALA A 2 -5.62 -2.10 18.54
CA ALA A 2 -5.90 -0.94 17.72
C ALA A 2 -5.84 0.30 18.63
N GLU A 3 -4.91 1.20 18.36
CA GLU A 3 -4.81 2.48 19.06
C GLU A 3 -5.83 3.42 18.42
N PHE A 4 -6.80 3.90 19.20
CA PHE A 4 -7.75 4.89 18.72
C PHE A 4 -7.02 6.22 18.58
N LYS A 5 -6.84 6.64 17.33
CA LYS A 5 -6.23 7.93 17.01
C LYS A 5 -7.32 9.00 17.04
N GLU A 6 -7.12 10.01 17.86
CA GLU A 6 -7.91 11.24 17.83
C GLU A 6 -7.19 12.26 16.95
N ILE A 7 -7.95 12.98 16.14
CA ILE A 7 -7.44 13.98 15.20
C ILE A 7 -8.04 15.34 15.50
N SER A 8 -7.32 16.40 15.12
CA SER A 8 -7.74 17.78 15.33
C SER A 8 -9.14 18.05 14.73
N PRO A 9 -10.01 18.82 15.41
CA PRO A 9 -11.32 19.21 14.89
C PRO A 9 -11.25 19.92 13.53
N ASN A 10 -10.15 20.61 13.26
CA ASN A 10 -9.89 21.36 12.03
C ASN A 10 -9.17 20.55 10.94
N ALA A 11 -8.95 19.24 11.14
CA ALA A 11 -8.34 18.39 10.14
C ALA A 11 -9.16 18.34 8.84
N SER A 12 -8.48 18.15 7.72
CA SER A 12 -9.10 18.03 6.41
C SER A 12 -10.03 16.81 6.35
N THR A 13 -10.99 16.83 5.44
CA THR A 13 -11.92 15.70 5.24
C THR A 13 -11.17 14.39 4.94
N GLY A 14 -10.04 14.47 4.22
CA GLY A 14 -9.22 13.30 3.91
C GLY A 14 -8.57 12.67 5.16
N GLU A 15 -8.02 13.50 6.05
CA GLU A 15 -7.44 13.03 7.31
C GLU A 15 -8.51 12.45 8.25
N LYS A 16 -9.71 13.03 8.24
CA LYS A 16 -10.86 12.51 8.99
C LYS A 16 -11.29 11.12 8.53
N VAL A 17 -11.34 10.90 7.23
CA VAL A 17 -11.65 9.59 6.65
C VAL A 17 -10.55 8.58 6.96
N LEU A 18 -9.28 8.95 6.77
CA LEU A 18 -8.15 8.06 7.06
C LEU A 18 -8.16 7.63 8.54
N ASN A 19 -8.41 8.56 9.46
CA ASN A 19 -8.49 8.26 10.89
C ASN A 19 -9.67 7.32 11.24
N TRP A 20 -10.83 7.55 10.62
CA TRP A 20 -12.00 6.67 10.77
C TRP A 20 -11.70 5.24 10.29
N VAL A 21 -10.93 5.10 9.20
CA VAL A 21 -10.48 3.81 8.66
C VAL A 21 -9.47 3.18 9.60
N ASP A 22 -8.41 3.91 9.98
CA ASP A 22 -7.36 3.45 10.91
C ASP A 22 -7.91 2.92 12.24
N ASN A 23 -8.97 3.57 12.76
CA ASN A 23 -9.65 3.16 13.99
C ASN A 23 -10.47 1.86 13.85
N ARG A 24 -10.84 1.45 12.62
CA ARG A 24 -11.58 0.20 12.33
C ARG A 24 -10.68 -0.91 11.80
N PHE A 25 -9.70 -0.54 11.00
CA PHE A 25 -8.72 -1.40 10.38
C PHE A 25 -7.39 -0.67 10.37
N PRO A 26 -6.30 -1.24 10.93
CA PRO A 26 -5.03 -0.55 11.11
C PRO A 26 -4.24 -0.40 9.79
N LEU A 27 -4.83 0.31 8.83
CA LEU A 27 -4.37 0.41 7.43
C LEU A 27 -3.01 1.10 7.37
N SER A 28 -2.86 2.25 8.04
CA SER A 28 -1.59 2.98 8.07
C SER A 28 -0.47 2.21 8.77
N LYS A 29 -0.80 1.41 9.79
CA LYS A 29 0.18 0.57 10.48
C LYS A 29 0.63 -0.60 9.58
N MET A 30 -0.30 -1.29 8.94
CA MET A 30 0.03 -2.37 8.01
C MET A 30 0.86 -1.85 6.84
N TYR A 31 0.50 -0.68 6.30
CA TYR A 31 1.29 0.00 5.27
C TYR A 31 2.72 0.25 5.75
N LYS A 32 2.88 0.77 6.97
CA LYS A 32 4.22 1.00 7.53
C LYS A 32 5.03 -0.28 7.65
N GLU A 33 4.46 -1.32 8.25
CA GLU A 33 5.15 -2.59 8.49
C GLU A 33 5.53 -3.32 7.20
N HIS A 34 4.69 -3.26 6.17
CA HIS A 34 4.87 -4.08 4.96
C HIS A 34 5.47 -3.31 3.78
N LEU A 35 5.36 -1.99 3.75
CA LEU A 35 5.75 -1.18 2.58
C LEU A 35 6.79 -0.12 2.94
N SER A 36 6.54 0.77 3.92
CA SER A 36 7.41 1.93 4.11
C SER A 36 8.61 1.70 5.03
N GLU A 37 8.45 0.91 6.08
CA GLU A 37 9.51 0.60 7.05
C GLU A 37 10.08 -0.81 6.83
N TYR A 38 9.68 -1.47 5.73
CA TYR A 38 10.26 -2.74 5.32
C TYR A 38 11.68 -2.51 4.78
N TYR A 39 12.67 -2.85 5.60
CA TYR A 39 14.09 -2.67 5.25
C TYR A 39 14.49 -3.55 4.07
N ALA A 40 14.73 -2.90 2.94
CA ALA A 40 15.22 -3.55 1.75
C ALA A 40 16.78 -3.52 1.71
N PRO A 41 17.46 -4.62 1.35
CA PRO A 41 18.92 -4.66 1.25
C PRO A 41 19.52 -3.57 0.36
N LYS A 42 20.60 -2.92 0.80
CA LYS A 42 21.24 -1.82 0.04
C LYS A 42 22.01 -2.30 -1.21
N ASN A 43 22.28 -3.60 -1.33
CA ASN A 43 23.08 -4.21 -2.38
C ASN A 43 22.26 -4.89 -3.50
N PHE A 44 21.06 -4.37 -3.79
CA PHE A 44 20.27 -4.89 -4.91
C PHE A 44 21.03 -4.77 -6.24
N ASN A 45 20.98 -5.84 -7.02
CA ASN A 45 21.43 -5.83 -8.40
C ASN A 45 20.26 -5.57 -9.36
N PHE A 46 20.57 -5.34 -10.62
CA PHE A 46 19.58 -5.05 -11.66
C PHE A 46 18.51 -6.15 -11.83
N PHE A 47 18.82 -7.42 -11.54
CA PHE A 47 17.87 -8.51 -11.77
C PHE A 47 16.64 -8.47 -10.87
N TYR A 48 16.71 -7.79 -9.72
CA TYR A 48 15.55 -7.64 -8.83
C TYR A 48 14.40 -6.83 -9.45
N PHE A 49 14.66 -6.04 -10.50
CA PHE A 49 13.60 -5.35 -11.25
C PHE A 49 12.70 -6.32 -12.03
N PHE A 50 13.18 -7.51 -12.43
CA PHE A 50 12.35 -8.46 -13.18
C PHE A 50 11.17 -8.98 -12.37
N GLY A 51 11.25 -9.00 -11.03
CA GLY A 51 10.11 -9.35 -10.17
C GLY A 51 8.96 -8.34 -10.29
N SER A 52 9.24 -7.04 -10.23
CA SER A 52 8.21 -6.01 -10.40
C SER A 52 7.70 -5.93 -11.84
N LEU A 53 8.57 -6.17 -12.83
CA LEU A 53 8.17 -6.28 -14.24
C LEU A 53 7.22 -7.47 -14.46
N ALA A 54 7.46 -8.62 -13.82
CA ALA A 54 6.57 -9.77 -13.92
C ALA A 54 5.17 -9.47 -13.33
N LEU A 55 5.12 -8.72 -12.21
CA LEU A 55 3.85 -8.27 -11.64
C LEU A 55 3.11 -7.29 -12.58
N LEU A 56 3.84 -6.36 -13.21
CA LEU A 56 3.27 -5.46 -14.20
C LEU A 56 2.69 -6.24 -15.40
N VAL A 57 3.45 -7.18 -15.95
CA VAL A 57 3.00 -8.03 -17.06
C VAL A 57 1.76 -8.82 -16.66
N LEU A 58 1.71 -9.38 -15.45
CA LEU A 58 0.54 -10.09 -14.95
C LEU A 58 -0.71 -9.21 -14.95
N VAL A 59 -0.60 -7.98 -14.42
CA VAL A 59 -1.72 -7.02 -14.42
C VAL A 59 -2.16 -6.72 -15.85
N ILE A 60 -1.22 -6.47 -16.76
CA ILE A 60 -1.53 -6.24 -18.18
C ILE A 60 -2.28 -7.43 -18.76
N GLN A 61 -1.80 -8.67 -18.55
CA GLN A 61 -2.46 -9.88 -19.05
C GLN A 61 -3.88 -10.04 -18.53
N ILE A 62 -4.13 -9.78 -17.24
CA ILE A 62 -5.48 -9.83 -16.66
C ILE A 62 -6.38 -8.78 -17.32
N VAL A 63 -5.92 -7.53 -17.39
CA VAL A 63 -6.70 -6.42 -17.96
C VAL A 63 -7.00 -6.69 -19.43
N THR A 64 -6.00 -7.01 -20.24
CA THR A 64 -6.20 -7.31 -21.66
C THR A 64 -7.01 -8.59 -21.86
N GLY A 65 -6.85 -9.60 -21.01
CA GLY A 65 -7.63 -10.82 -21.05
C GLY A 65 -9.13 -10.55 -20.83
N ILE A 66 -9.49 -9.65 -19.92
CA ILE A 66 -10.89 -9.24 -19.72
C ILE A 66 -11.46 -8.53 -20.95
N PHE A 67 -10.67 -7.67 -21.62
CA PHE A 67 -11.16 -6.90 -22.78
C PHE A 67 -11.13 -7.65 -24.11
N LEU A 68 -10.29 -8.68 -24.24
CA LEU A 68 -10.10 -9.46 -25.46
C LEU A 68 -10.81 -10.82 -25.44
N VAL A 69 -11.48 -11.17 -24.34
CA VAL A 69 -12.53 -12.21 -24.27
C VAL A 69 -13.78 -11.72 -24.99
#